data_AF-A0A140DWY0-F1
#
_entry.id   AF-A0A140DWY0-F1
#
_cell.length_a   1.000
_cell.length_b   1.000
_cell.length_c   1.000
_cell.angle_alpha   90.00
_cell.angle_beta   90.00
_cell.angle_gamma   90.00
#
_symmetry.space_group_name_H-M   'P 1'
#
loop_
_entity.id
_entity.type
_entity.pdbx_description
1 polymer ?
#
loop_
_entity_poly.entity_id
_entity_poly.type
_entity_poly.pdbx_seq_one_letter_code
_entity_poly.pdbx_strand_id
1 'polypeptide(L)'
;MDDRKIYRKARNHVVWHLIFYFLLVCVFVIGTDLVLNLDFLKFAETGQHQTFILVSLIEIFLWLLLFLGLSTGQKWVRWLYWVMYLLEVASFWIPVRAMMNDWTHIFVYLTWMFCLFIKLAILMQTGLYFHQNRWARVYYDHVLEVYDDDPLDDARAVPARTIARTPAGAYVQPANPAEAAQVRQTAAVQHQSMDAIPEEKPLTWPQVSVRLGICIYGELVVFPIFVQMFQGWFSSLDMRSVFATRDMFLLCIFTAFIWTIPVFFLYYSQKGTRRVIYGVIAAEALFSAWFATRLMAYHDTGLYPDRVFILFILLDIIRYGLIGAVISPVLMGKAKRDPHHRQDMGLRLDQADLPDLEPEDDYDEDEDEYEE
;
A
#
# COMPACT_ATOMS: atom_id res chain seq x y z
N MET A 1 1.63 -42.10 8.84
CA MET A 1 2.56 -40.95 8.74
C MET A 1 3.01 -40.62 10.16
N ASP A 2 4.31 -40.48 10.48
CA ASP A 2 4.75 -40.24 11.86
C ASP A 2 4.58 -38.75 12.22
N ASP A 3 3.56 -38.40 13.02
CA ASP A 3 3.26 -37.01 13.45
C ASP A 3 4.47 -36.31 14.09
N ARG A 4 5.32 -37.05 14.79
CA ARG A 4 6.58 -36.54 15.37
C ARG A 4 7.59 -36.09 14.32
N LYS A 5 7.64 -36.74 13.15
CA LYS A 5 8.53 -36.34 12.05
C LYS A 5 8.02 -35.08 11.37
N ILE A 6 6.70 -34.95 11.19
CA ILE A 6 6.06 -33.75 10.62
C ILE A 6 6.28 -32.55 11.54
N TYR A 7 6.02 -32.69 12.84
CA TYR A 7 6.26 -31.62 13.81
C TYR A 7 7.73 -31.18 13.87
N ARG A 8 8.68 -32.13 13.84
CA ARG A 8 10.11 -31.81 13.83
C ARG A 8 10.52 -31.07 12.55
N LYS A 9 9.95 -31.44 11.40
CA LYS A 9 10.15 -30.75 10.11
C LYS A 9 9.58 -29.33 10.15
N ALA A 10 8.37 -29.16 10.66
CA ALA A 10 7.71 -27.85 10.84
C ALA A 10 8.51 -26.92 11.76
N ARG A 11 8.92 -27.42 12.93
CA ARG A 11 9.78 -26.69 13.88
C ARG A 11 11.06 -26.21 13.21
N ASN A 12 11.77 -27.08 12.49
CA ASN A 12 13.02 -26.70 11.83
C ASN A 12 12.77 -25.63 10.76
N HIS A 13 11.71 -25.73 9.96
CA HIS A 13 11.36 -24.70 8.97
C HIS A 13 11.06 -23.35 9.63
N VAL A 14 10.24 -23.33 10.69
CA VAL A 14 9.87 -22.10 11.38
C VAL A 14 11.05 -21.47 12.08
N VAL A 15 11.89 -22.25 12.77
CA VAL A 15 13.10 -21.75 13.45
C VAL A 15 14.13 -21.20 12.45
N TRP A 16 14.35 -21.86 11.31
CA TRP A 16 15.23 -21.32 10.27
C TRP A 16 14.72 -20.00 9.69
N HIS A 17 13.41 -19.87 9.46
CA HIS A 17 12.83 -18.61 9.03
C HIS A 17 12.97 -17.51 10.09
N LEU A 18 12.74 -17.82 11.37
CA LEU A 18 12.99 -16.90 12.48
C LEU A 18 14.43 -16.39 12.49
N ILE A 19 15.42 -17.30 12.41
CA ILE A 19 16.83 -16.92 12.38
C ILE A 19 17.15 -16.04 11.16
N PHE A 20 16.66 -16.41 9.98
CA PHE A 20 16.85 -15.63 8.75
C PHE A 20 16.29 -14.22 8.87
N TYR A 21 15.04 -14.07 9.34
CA TYR A 21 14.41 -12.76 9.49
C TYR A 21 15.09 -11.91 10.57
N PHE A 22 15.54 -12.51 11.67
CA PHE A 22 16.32 -11.79 12.68
C PHE A 22 17.63 -11.26 12.09
N LEU A 23 18.37 -12.09 11.35
CA LEU A 23 19.60 -11.66 10.68
C LEU A 23 19.32 -10.55 9.65
N LEU A 24 18.22 -10.64 8.91
CA LEU A 24 17.81 -9.62 7.96
C LEU A 24 17.52 -8.28 8.66
N VAL A 25 16.81 -8.28 9.80
CA VAL A 25 16.58 -7.07 10.60
C VAL A 25 17.91 -6.48 11.11
N CYS A 26 18.83 -7.31 11.61
CA CYS A 26 20.15 -6.85 12.05
C CYS A 26 20.95 -6.21 10.90
N VAL A 27 21.02 -6.86 9.75
CA VAL A 27 21.68 -6.33 8.55
C VAL A 27 21.02 -5.03 8.10
N PHE A 28 19.69 -4.95 8.17
CA PHE A 28 18.94 -3.76 7.82
C PHE A 28 19.26 -2.56 8.73
N VAL A 29 19.36 -2.78 10.05
CA VAL A 29 19.74 -1.74 11.01
C VAL A 29 21.17 -1.26 10.77
N ILE A 30 22.12 -2.19 10.53
CA ILE A 30 23.50 -1.84 10.17
C ILE A 30 23.55 -1.05 8.85
N GLY A 31 22.80 -1.50 7.83
CA GLY A 31 22.69 -0.79 6.56
C GLY A 31 22.10 0.61 6.72
N THR A 32 21.13 0.78 7.61
CA THR A 32 20.54 2.08 7.93
C THR A 32 21.57 3.01 8.58
N ASP A 33 22.36 2.52 9.55
CA ASP A 33 23.46 3.31 10.15
C ASP A 33 24.49 3.74 9.10
N LEU A 34 24.86 2.85 8.16
CA LEU A 34 25.79 3.17 7.09
C LEU A 34 25.24 4.25 6.15
N VAL A 35 23.96 4.16 5.77
CA VAL A 35 23.28 5.16 4.93
C VAL A 35 23.21 6.52 5.63
N LEU A 36 22.89 6.53 6.93
CA LEU A 36 22.80 7.73 7.76
C LEU A 36 24.17 8.29 8.18
N ASN A 37 25.27 7.63 7.81
CA ASN A 37 26.64 8.09 8.01
C ASN A 37 27.34 8.52 6.71
N LEU A 38 26.65 8.49 5.56
CA LEU A 38 27.18 9.05 4.32
C LEU A 38 27.36 10.57 4.45
N ASP A 39 28.39 11.14 3.81
CA ASP A 39 28.79 12.55 4.00
C ASP A 39 27.66 13.57 3.73
N PHE A 40 26.68 13.21 2.90
CA PHE A 40 25.51 14.05 2.60
C PHE A 40 24.28 13.79 3.49
N LEU A 41 24.29 12.69 4.28
CA LEU A 41 23.21 12.24 5.16
C LEU A 41 23.64 12.12 6.63
N LYS A 42 24.78 12.70 7.00
CA LYS A 42 25.36 12.55 8.33
C LYS A 42 24.67 13.43 9.36
N PHE A 43 24.47 12.91 10.57
CA PHE A 43 24.08 13.72 11.72
C PHE A 43 25.18 14.75 12.07
N ALA A 44 24.87 16.06 12.08
CA ALA A 44 25.84 17.06 12.55
C ALA A 44 26.03 17.05 14.07
N GLU A 45 25.00 16.73 14.83
CA GLU A 45 25.08 16.61 16.28
C GLU A 45 25.38 15.16 16.69
N THR A 46 26.48 14.96 17.43
CA THR A 46 26.86 13.66 18.00
C THR A 46 25.78 13.04 18.87
N GLY A 47 24.89 13.85 19.46
CA GLY A 47 23.78 13.38 20.31
C GLY A 47 22.67 12.63 19.55
N GLN A 48 22.35 13.03 18.32
CA GLN A 48 21.27 12.38 17.55
C GLN A 48 21.71 11.02 17.00
N HIS A 49 22.97 10.93 16.54
CA HIS A 49 23.57 9.66 16.14
C HIS A 49 23.66 8.67 17.31
N GLN A 50 24.07 9.14 18.49
CA GLN A 50 24.06 8.33 19.71
C GLN A 50 22.66 7.85 20.10
N THR A 51 21.65 8.70 19.94
CA THR A 51 20.25 8.34 20.21
C THR A 51 19.78 7.24 19.26
N PHE A 52 20.09 7.37 17.97
CA PHE A 52 19.78 6.35 16.97
C PHE A 52 20.43 5.00 17.30
N ILE A 53 21.73 4.99 17.63
CA ILE A 53 22.45 3.75 18.00
C ILE A 53 21.83 3.12 19.24
N LEU A 54 21.57 3.91 20.29
CA LEU A 54 21.02 3.39 21.55
C LEU A 54 19.65 2.74 21.34
N VAL A 55 18.76 3.44 20.62
CA VAL A 55 17.42 2.93 20.28
C VAL A 55 17.52 1.65 19.45
N SER A 56 18.37 1.67 18.43
CA SER A 56 18.60 0.50 17.55
C SER A 56 19.13 -0.71 18.31
N LEU A 57 20.04 -0.52 19.27
CA LEU A 57 20.55 -1.62 20.12
C LEU A 57 19.47 -2.19 21.03
N ILE A 58 18.66 -1.33 21.65
CA ILE A 58 17.53 -1.75 22.49
C ILE A 58 16.52 -2.54 21.64
N GLU A 59 16.18 -2.05 20.46
CA GLU A 59 15.27 -2.73 19.54
C GLU A 59 15.81 -4.10 19.12
N ILE A 60 17.07 -4.20 18.68
CA ILE A 60 17.69 -5.48 18.30
C ILE A 60 17.63 -6.47 19.46
N PHE A 61 17.90 -6.01 20.69
CA PHE A 61 17.84 -6.86 21.87
C PHE A 61 16.40 -7.34 22.16
N LEU A 62 15.41 -6.46 22.08
CA LEU A 62 14.00 -6.83 22.28
C LEU A 62 13.51 -7.79 21.18
N TRP A 63 13.89 -7.55 19.92
CA TRP A 63 13.59 -8.44 18.81
C TRP A 63 14.28 -9.81 18.98
N LEU A 64 15.51 -9.87 19.48
CA LEU A 64 16.20 -11.12 19.80
C LEU A 64 15.44 -11.92 20.86
N LEU A 65 15.02 -11.28 21.96
CA LEU A 65 14.24 -11.94 23.02
C LEU A 65 12.90 -12.44 22.50
N LEU A 66 12.22 -11.66 21.67
CA LEU A 66 10.95 -12.03 21.06
C LEU A 66 11.11 -13.23 20.10
N PHE A 67 12.13 -13.24 19.25
CA PHE A 67 12.40 -14.33 18.33
C PHE A 67 12.80 -15.62 19.07
N LEU A 68 13.55 -15.49 20.18
CA LEU A 68 13.83 -16.60 21.08
C LEU A 68 12.54 -17.12 21.74
N GLY A 69 11.65 -16.22 22.18
CA GLY A 69 10.32 -16.57 22.68
C GLY A 69 9.48 -17.30 21.63
N LEU A 70 9.46 -16.84 20.39
CA LEU A 70 8.76 -17.49 19.28
C LEU A 70 9.30 -18.89 19.00
N SER A 71 10.60 -19.10 19.17
CA SER A 71 11.23 -20.43 19.05
C SER A 71 10.79 -21.46 20.12
N THR A 72 10.03 -21.04 21.13
CA THR A 72 9.45 -21.94 22.14
C THR A 72 8.10 -22.53 21.69
N GLY A 73 7.46 -21.97 20.66
CA GLY A 73 6.17 -22.45 20.16
C GLY A 73 4.96 -22.01 20.98
N GLN A 74 5.11 -21.11 21.95
CA GLN A 74 3.99 -20.65 22.80
C GLN A 74 3.07 -19.66 22.06
N LYS A 75 1.75 -19.90 22.13
CA LYS A 75 0.72 -19.08 21.45
C LYS A 75 0.72 -17.61 21.88
N TRP A 76 0.95 -17.33 23.16
CA TRP A 76 0.90 -15.94 23.67
C TRP A 76 2.04 -15.07 23.13
N VAL A 77 3.16 -15.67 22.72
CA VAL A 77 4.29 -14.94 22.14
C VAL A 77 3.95 -14.38 20.75
N ARG A 78 3.00 -14.98 20.01
CA ARG A 78 2.45 -14.39 18.77
C ARG A 78 1.69 -13.09 19.03
N TRP A 79 0.98 -12.99 20.15
CA TRP A 79 0.33 -11.74 20.55
C TRP A 79 1.37 -10.69 20.97
N LEU A 80 2.39 -11.11 21.71
CA LEU A 80 3.51 -10.25 22.10
C LEU A 80 4.23 -9.67 20.86
N TYR A 81 4.31 -10.42 19.76
CA TYR A 81 4.87 -9.93 18.49
C TYR A 81 4.16 -8.69 17.97
N TRP A 82 2.82 -8.68 17.98
CA TRP A 82 2.05 -7.53 17.52
C TRP A 82 2.15 -6.32 18.46
N VAL A 83 2.29 -6.57 19.77
CA VAL A 83 2.57 -5.50 20.74
C VAL A 83 3.94 -4.87 20.45
N MET A 84 4.97 -5.69 20.20
CA MET A 84 6.30 -5.21 19.81
C MET A 84 6.28 -4.47 18.47
N TYR A 85 5.49 -4.95 17.51
CA TYR A 85 5.29 -4.26 16.23
C TYR A 85 4.64 -2.88 16.42
N LEU A 86 3.64 -2.74 17.30
CA LEU A 86 3.06 -1.43 17.63
C LEU A 86 4.07 -0.50 18.31
N LEU A 87 4.97 -1.04 19.14
CA LEU A 87 6.05 -0.27 19.74
C LEU A 87 7.05 0.22 18.68
N GLU A 88 7.30 -0.57 17.64
CA GLU A 88 8.08 -0.17 16.47
C GLU A 88 7.37 0.92 15.65
N VAL A 89 6.04 0.85 15.50
CA VAL A 89 5.27 1.97 14.90
C VAL A 89 5.45 3.24 15.74
N ALA A 90 5.44 3.14 17.07
CA ALA A 90 5.64 4.27 17.95
C ALA A 90 7.06 4.85 17.88
N SER A 91 8.08 4.07 17.45
CA SER A 91 9.45 4.56 17.32
C SER A 91 9.61 5.64 16.25
N PHE A 92 8.66 5.75 15.30
CA PHE A 92 8.57 6.88 14.35
C PHE A 92 8.50 8.24 15.04
N TRP A 93 8.00 8.29 16.27
CA TRP A 93 7.96 9.55 17.03
C TRP A 93 9.35 10.15 17.25
N ILE A 94 10.39 9.33 17.33
CA ILE A 94 11.77 9.77 17.60
C ILE A 94 12.32 10.62 16.45
N PRO A 95 12.39 10.12 15.19
CA PRO A 95 12.83 10.94 14.07
C PRO A 95 11.85 12.09 13.78
N VAL A 96 10.55 11.94 14.00
CA VAL A 96 9.58 13.04 13.84
C VAL A 96 9.90 14.18 14.82
N ARG A 97 10.13 13.88 16.09
CA ARG A 97 10.51 14.86 17.10
C ARG A 97 11.86 15.50 16.79
N ALA A 98 12.84 14.72 16.35
CA ALA A 98 14.15 15.24 15.96
C ALA A 98 14.04 16.21 14.78
N MET A 99 13.26 15.85 13.74
CA MET A 99 12.97 16.70 12.59
C MET A 99 12.22 17.99 12.96
N MET A 100 11.35 17.97 13.97
CA MET A 100 10.66 19.18 14.43
C MET A 100 11.61 20.20 15.06
N ASN A 101 12.70 19.72 15.68
CA ASN A 101 13.68 20.51 16.41
C ASN A 101 14.88 20.94 15.55
N ASP A 102 15.33 20.11 14.61
CA ASP A 102 16.43 20.40 13.70
C ASP A 102 16.02 20.29 12.22
N TRP A 103 16.08 21.43 11.53
CA TRP A 103 15.72 21.59 10.12
C TRP A 103 16.90 21.48 9.18
N THR A 104 18.12 21.64 9.70
CA THR A 104 19.33 21.62 8.88
C THR A 104 19.63 20.23 8.32
N HIS A 105 19.16 19.18 9.01
CA HIS A 105 19.41 17.78 8.68
C HIS A 105 18.13 17.02 8.28
N ILE A 106 17.15 17.72 7.71
CA ILE A 106 15.85 17.14 7.37
C ILE A 106 15.94 15.88 6.49
N PHE A 107 16.87 15.85 5.54
CA PHE A 107 17.10 14.68 4.68
C PHE A 107 17.57 13.44 5.46
N VAL A 108 18.31 13.63 6.55
CA VAL A 108 18.76 12.54 7.44
C VAL A 108 17.55 11.93 8.14
N TYR A 109 16.68 12.77 8.71
CA TYR A 109 15.49 12.30 9.42
C TYR A 109 14.45 11.68 8.48
N LEU A 110 14.27 12.24 7.28
CA LEU A 110 13.42 11.64 6.24
C LEU A 110 13.95 10.27 5.81
N THR A 111 15.27 10.15 5.61
CA THR A 111 15.90 8.87 5.27
C THR A 111 15.75 7.87 6.40
N TRP A 112 15.91 8.30 7.66
CA TRP A 112 15.67 7.44 8.82
C TRP A 112 14.20 6.97 8.87
N MET A 113 13.22 7.85 8.70
CA MET A 113 11.81 7.46 8.64
C MET A 113 11.51 6.50 7.48
N PHE A 114 12.12 6.72 6.31
CA PHE A 114 11.98 5.83 5.16
C PHE A 114 12.56 4.43 5.44
N CYS A 115 13.73 4.36 6.07
CA CYS A 115 14.31 3.10 6.52
C CYS A 115 13.41 2.40 7.55
N LEU A 116 12.88 3.12 8.54
CA LEU A 116 11.92 2.56 9.50
C LEU A 116 10.67 2.02 8.81
N PHE A 117 10.18 2.68 7.76
CA PHE A 117 9.02 2.22 7.00
C PHE A 117 9.28 0.89 6.29
N ILE A 118 10.45 0.75 5.64
CA ILE A 118 10.86 -0.50 5.00
C ILE A 118 11.00 -1.62 6.05
N LYS A 119 11.64 -1.32 7.20
CA LYS A 119 11.75 -2.26 8.33
C LYS A 119 10.35 -2.72 8.78
N LEU A 120 9.40 -1.80 8.88
CA LEU A 120 8.03 -2.09 9.29
C LEU A 120 7.30 -2.98 8.26
N ALA A 121 7.50 -2.75 6.97
CA ALA A 121 6.95 -3.62 5.93
C ALA A 121 7.49 -5.06 6.02
N ILE A 122 8.81 -5.21 6.24
CA ILE A 122 9.46 -6.50 6.45
C ILE A 122 8.88 -7.21 7.70
N LEU A 123 8.71 -6.47 8.80
CA LEU A 123 8.12 -7.00 10.03
C LEU A 123 6.66 -7.40 9.81
N MET A 124 5.86 -6.58 9.15
CA MET A 124 4.46 -6.92 8.82
C MET A 124 4.37 -8.24 8.03
N GLN A 125 5.21 -8.40 7.01
CA GLN A 125 5.26 -9.64 6.22
C GLN A 125 5.66 -10.85 7.08
N THR A 126 6.58 -10.67 8.02
CA THR A 126 7.00 -11.70 8.97
C THR A 126 5.86 -12.07 9.94
N GLY A 127 5.11 -11.08 10.43
CA GLY A 127 3.92 -11.28 11.27
C GLY A 127 2.83 -12.07 10.55
N LEU A 128 2.56 -11.74 9.29
CA LEU A 128 1.60 -12.48 8.44
C LEU A 128 2.06 -13.92 8.19
N TYR A 129 3.36 -14.16 7.98
CA TYR A 129 3.92 -15.52 7.87
C TYR A 129 3.58 -16.39 9.08
N PHE A 130 3.67 -15.86 10.31
CA PHE A 130 3.34 -16.63 11.52
C PHE A 130 1.85 -16.98 11.66
N HIS A 131 0.96 -16.23 11.00
CA HIS A 131 -0.47 -16.43 11.10
C HIS A 131 -1.05 -17.26 9.94
N GLN A 132 -0.51 -17.09 8.74
CA GLN A 132 -1.07 -17.67 7.51
C GLN A 132 -0.36 -18.96 7.09
N ASN A 133 0.92 -19.14 7.41
CA ASN A 133 1.68 -20.29 6.91
C ASN A 133 1.32 -21.60 7.62
N ARG A 134 1.05 -22.66 6.82
CA ARG A 134 0.82 -24.06 7.26
C ARG A 134 1.86 -24.53 8.29
N TRP A 135 3.15 -24.30 8.04
CA TRP A 135 4.22 -24.75 8.95
C TRP A 135 4.20 -24.03 10.31
N ALA A 136 3.78 -22.76 10.33
CA ALA A 136 3.64 -21.98 11.55
C ALA A 136 2.38 -22.41 12.33
N ARG A 137 1.26 -22.69 11.64
CA ARG A 137 0.03 -23.22 12.27
C ARG A 137 0.25 -24.60 12.90
N VAL A 138 0.98 -25.50 12.22
CA VAL A 138 1.36 -26.81 12.78
C VAL A 138 2.26 -26.66 14.01
N TYR A 139 3.16 -25.67 14.00
CA TYR A 139 4.11 -25.46 15.08
C TYR A 139 3.51 -24.77 16.33
N TYR A 140 2.70 -23.72 16.15
CA TYR A 140 2.11 -22.92 17.24
C TYR A 140 0.71 -23.39 17.66
N ASP A 141 -0.12 -23.81 16.70
CA ASP A 141 -1.52 -24.16 16.96
C ASP A 141 -1.75 -25.66 17.13
N HIS A 142 -0.73 -26.49 16.83
CA HIS A 142 -0.79 -27.95 16.86
C HIS A 142 -1.94 -28.54 16.03
N VAL A 143 -2.43 -27.78 15.04
CA VAL A 143 -3.47 -28.21 14.10
C VAL A 143 -2.78 -28.83 12.88
N LEU A 144 -3.06 -30.11 12.63
CA LEU A 144 -2.69 -30.80 11.39
C LEU A 144 -3.89 -30.72 10.45
N GLU A 145 -3.84 -29.83 9.47
CA GLU A 145 -4.75 -29.89 8.33
C GLU A 145 -4.23 -30.97 7.38
N VAL A 146 -4.84 -32.15 7.47
CA VAL A 146 -4.67 -33.24 6.49
C VAL A 146 -5.68 -32.96 5.37
N TYR A 147 -5.19 -32.39 4.28
CA TYR A 147 -5.91 -32.45 3.01
C TYR A 147 -5.45 -33.73 2.30
N ASP A 148 -6.40 -34.48 1.72
CA ASP A 148 -6.13 -35.74 1.02
C ASP A 148 -5.22 -35.56 -0.22
N ASP A 149 -4.99 -34.32 -0.65
CA ASP A 149 -4.13 -33.96 -1.78
C ASP A 149 -3.00 -33.03 -1.31
N ASP A 150 -1.84 -33.58 -0.95
CA ASP A 150 -0.61 -32.81 -0.68
C ASP A 150 0.14 -32.60 -2.02
N PRO A 151 0.08 -31.43 -2.69
CA PRO A 151 0.60 -31.26 -4.06
C PRO A 151 2.14 -31.31 -4.13
N LEU A 152 2.81 -31.38 -2.98
CA LEU A 152 4.26 -31.42 -2.86
C LEU A 152 4.82 -32.83 -2.64
N ASP A 153 4.00 -33.83 -2.28
CA ASP A 153 4.45 -35.23 -2.18
C ASP A 153 4.19 -36.03 -3.47
N ASP A 154 3.26 -35.59 -4.34
CA ASP A 154 2.93 -36.30 -5.59
C ASP A 154 3.85 -36.02 -6.79
N ALA A 155 4.77 -35.05 -6.68
CA ALA A 155 5.71 -34.75 -7.77
C ALA A 155 6.72 -35.90 -8.04
N ARG A 156 6.84 -36.88 -7.14
CA ARG A 156 7.71 -38.06 -7.31
C ARG A 156 6.99 -39.33 -7.75
N ALA A 157 5.66 -39.33 -7.85
CA ALA A 157 4.85 -40.55 -8.04
C ALA A 157 4.05 -40.60 -9.35
N VAL A 158 4.33 -39.75 -10.34
CA VAL A 158 3.72 -39.90 -11.68
C VAL A 158 4.69 -40.64 -12.61
N PRO A 159 4.48 -41.94 -12.92
CA PRO A 159 5.21 -42.57 -14.01
C PRO A 159 4.87 -41.83 -15.31
N ALA A 160 5.91 -41.41 -16.03
CA ALA A 160 5.81 -40.65 -17.27
C ALA A 160 4.85 -41.33 -18.26
N ARG A 161 3.61 -40.81 -18.35
CA ARG A 161 2.69 -41.16 -19.43
C ARG A 161 3.09 -40.37 -20.66
N THR A 162 3.61 -41.11 -21.64
CA THR A 162 3.88 -40.66 -23.00
C THR A 162 2.66 -39.94 -23.57
N ILE A 163 2.80 -38.64 -23.86
CA ILE A 163 1.76 -37.85 -24.52
C ILE A 163 1.74 -38.26 -25.99
N ALA A 164 0.72 -39.05 -26.38
CA ALA A 164 0.36 -39.23 -27.78
C ALA A 164 -0.32 -37.94 -28.28
N ARG A 165 0.29 -37.27 -29.26
CA ARG A 165 -0.35 -36.19 -30.02
C ARG A 165 -1.61 -36.72 -30.72
N THR A 166 -2.75 -36.08 -30.48
CA THR A 166 -3.94 -36.19 -31.34
C THR A 166 -4.21 -34.80 -31.96
N PRO A 167 -4.57 -34.69 -33.26
CA PRO A 167 -4.60 -33.42 -33.98
C PRO A 167 -5.88 -32.61 -33.73
N ALA A 168 -5.74 -31.31 -33.98
CA ALA A 168 -6.75 -30.28 -33.83
C ALA A 168 -7.91 -30.36 -34.85
N GLY A 169 -9.08 -29.90 -34.39
CA GLY A 169 -9.96 -29.01 -35.16
C GLY A 169 -10.81 -29.64 -36.27
N ALA A 170 -12.04 -30.03 -35.94
CA ALA A 170 -13.09 -30.27 -36.93
C ALA A 170 -13.62 -28.93 -37.46
N TYR A 171 -13.23 -28.54 -38.67
CA TYR A 171 -13.96 -27.56 -39.47
C TYR A 171 -15.01 -28.30 -40.29
N VAL A 172 -16.28 -27.93 -40.14
CA VAL A 172 -17.35 -28.37 -41.05
C VAL A 172 -17.25 -27.53 -42.31
N GLN A 173 -16.85 -28.16 -43.41
CA GLN A 173 -16.80 -27.57 -44.75
C GLN A 173 -18.23 -27.47 -45.30
N PRO A 174 -18.72 -26.29 -45.72
CA PRO A 174 -20.01 -26.20 -46.41
C PRO A 174 -19.86 -26.77 -47.83
N ALA A 175 -20.83 -27.58 -48.26
CA ALA A 175 -20.76 -28.40 -49.46
C ALA A 175 -21.07 -27.65 -50.77
N ASN A 176 -21.34 -26.34 -50.74
CA ASN A 176 -21.80 -25.60 -51.92
C ASN A 176 -21.09 -24.23 -52.11
N PRO A 177 -20.49 -23.93 -53.29
CA PRO A 177 -19.77 -22.67 -53.54
C PRO A 177 -20.65 -21.40 -53.51
N ALA A 178 -21.97 -21.53 -53.69
CA ALA A 178 -22.91 -20.40 -53.71
C ALA A 178 -23.25 -19.87 -52.31
N GLU A 179 -23.30 -20.74 -51.30
CA GLU A 179 -23.57 -20.36 -49.90
C GLU A 179 -22.36 -19.64 -49.27
N ALA A 180 -21.14 -20.00 -49.67
CA ALA A 180 -19.92 -19.33 -49.23
C ALA A 180 -19.82 -17.87 -49.73
N ALA A 181 -20.44 -17.54 -50.86
CA ALA A 181 -20.47 -16.18 -51.40
C ALA A 181 -21.51 -15.30 -50.69
N GLN A 182 -22.68 -15.85 -50.36
CA GLN A 182 -23.71 -15.13 -49.61
C GLN A 182 -23.28 -14.84 -48.16
N VAL A 183 -22.64 -15.81 -47.49
CA VAL A 183 -22.11 -15.63 -46.12
C VAL A 183 -20.97 -14.60 -46.09
N ARG A 184 -20.15 -14.51 -47.16
CA ARG A 184 -19.11 -13.47 -47.27
C ARG A 184 -19.69 -12.08 -47.56
N GLN A 185 -20.78 -11.97 -48.31
CA GLN A 185 -21.43 -10.68 -48.57
C GLN A 185 -22.21 -10.16 -47.36
N THR A 186 -22.91 -11.00 -46.61
CA THR A 186 -23.58 -10.58 -45.36
C THR A 186 -22.58 -10.22 -44.27
N ALA A 187 -21.44 -10.93 -44.17
CA ALA A 187 -20.37 -10.59 -43.24
C ALA A 187 -19.65 -9.27 -43.60
N ALA A 188 -19.52 -8.95 -44.91
CA ALA A 188 -18.88 -7.70 -45.35
C ALA A 188 -19.78 -6.47 -45.17
N VAL A 189 -21.11 -6.62 -45.31
CA VAL A 189 -22.07 -5.51 -45.14
C VAL A 189 -22.32 -5.20 -43.66
N GLN A 190 -22.27 -6.19 -42.76
CA GLN A 190 -22.41 -5.96 -41.31
C GLN A 190 -21.19 -5.28 -40.66
N HIS A 191 -20.02 -5.30 -41.30
CA HIS A 191 -18.81 -4.70 -40.74
C HIS A 191 -18.65 -3.20 -41.05
N GLN A 192 -19.57 -2.60 -41.82
CA GLN A 192 -19.42 -1.21 -42.30
C GLN A 192 -20.49 -0.23 -41.79
N SER A 193 -21.41 -0.64 -40.91
CA SER A 193 -22.55 0.21 -40.51
C SER A 193 -22.79 0.34 -39.01
N MET A 194 -21.75 0.16 -38.17
CA MET A 194 -21.87 0.51 -36.76
C MET A 194 -20.61 1.24 -36.33
N ASP A 195 -20.56 2.53 -36.66
CA ASP A 195 -19.77 3.50 -35.91
C ASP A 195 -20.26 3.45 -34.46
N ALA A 196 -19.66 2.55 -33.69
CA ALA A 196 -19.84 2.47 -32.27
C ALA A 196 -19.31 3.78 -31.68
N ILE A 197 -20.25 4.59 -31.16
CA ILE A 197 -19.96 5.59 -30.14
C ILE A 197 -19.05 4.89 -29.13
N PRO A 198 -17.80 5.37 -28.90
CA PRO A 198 -16.90 4.67 -27.99
C PRO A 198 -17.53 4.68 -26.60
N GLU A 199 -18.08 3.53 -26.17
CA GLU A 199 -18.40 3.30 -24.76
C GLU A 199 -17.10 3.52 -23.98
N GLU A 200 -17.07 4.61 -23.21
CA GLU A 200 -15.92 4.94 -22.38
C GLU A 200 -15.74 3.83 -21.36
N LYS A 201 -14.76 2.95 -21.62
CA LYS A 201 -14.48 1.78 -20.78
C LYS A 201 -14.37 2.27 -19.32
N PRO A 202 -15.21 1.76 -18.40
CA PRO A 202 -15.21 2.24 -17.02
C PRO A 202 -13.84 2.02 -16.40
N LEU A 203 -13.33 3.04 -15.69
CA LEU A 203 -12.02 2.96 -15.03
C LEU A 203 -12.02 1.78 -14.04
N THR A 204 -10.94 1.01 -14.04
CA THR A 204 -10.75 -0.03 -13.02
C THR A 204 -10.16 0.55 -11.74
N TRP A 205 -10.43 -0.05 -10.58
CA TRP A 205 -9.84 0.42 -9.31
C TRP A 205 -8.30 0.51 -9.32
N PRO A 206 -7.55 -0.43 -9.93
CA PRO A 206 -6.11 -0.28 -10.08
C PRO A 206 -5.71 0.92 -10.94
N GLN A 207 -6.45 1.25 -11.99
CA GLN A 207 -6.20 2.45 -12.78
C GLN A 207 -6.46 3.73 -11.98
N VAL A 208 -7.52 3.75 -11.16
CA VAL A 208 -7.78 4.87 -10.24
C VAL A 208 -6.67 4.97 -9.20
N SER A 209 -6.18 3.85 -8.67
CA SER A 209 -5.03 3.83 -7.74
C SER A 209 -3.78 4.47 -8.34
N VAL A 210 -3.41 4.10 -9.57
CA VAL A 210 -2.24 4.69 -10.23
C VAL A 210 -2.42 6.19 -10.46
N ARG A 211 -3.60 6.62 -10.92
CA ARG A 211 -3.91 8.05 -11.09
C ARG A 211 -3.87 8.80 -9.76
N LEU A 212 -4.38 8.18 -8.70
CA LEU A 212 -4.40 8.73 -7.35
C LEU A 212 -2.98 8.85 -6.79
N GLY A 213 -2.15 7.81 -6.93
CA GLY A 213 -0.74 7.84 -6.54
C GLY A 213 0.03 8.94 -7.29
N ILE A 214 -0.16 9.06 -8.61
CA ILE A 214 0.46 10.15 -9.40
C ILE A 214 -0.02 11.52 -8.89
N CYS A 215 -1.30 11.68 -8.58
CA CYS A 215 -1.85 12.93 -8.05
C CYS A 215 -1.19 13.31 -6.72
N ILE A 216 -1.13 12.37 -5.78
CA ILE A 216 -0.64 12.56 -4.41
C ILE A 216 0.89 12.77 -4.34
N TYR A 217 1.66 11.94 -5.04
CA TYR A 217 3.11 12.11 -5.04
C TYR A 217 3.54 13.24 -5.98
N GLY A 218 2.73 13.52 -7.00
CA GLY A 218 2.87 14.69 -7.86
C GLY A 218 2.71 15.99 -7.08
N GLU A 219 1.66 16.14 -6.27
CA GLU A 219 1.51 17.33 -5.41
C GLU A 219 2.64 17.46 -4.39
N LEU A 220 3.13 16.35 -3.81
CA LEU A 220 4.23 16.37 -2.84
C LEU A 220 5.50 17.02 -3.41
N VAL A 221 5.75 16.86 -4.72
CA VAL A 221 6.92 17.41 -5.41
C VAL A 221 6.62 18.76 -6.06
N VAL A 222 5.48 18.89 -6.73
CA VAL A 222 5.12 20.08 -7.51
C VAL A 222 4.75 21.25 -6.61
N PHE A 223 4.06 21.00 -5.50
CA PHE A 223 3.57 22.06 -4.62
C PHE A 223 4.70 22.86 -3.95
N PRO A 224 5.76 22.24 -3.39
CA PRO A 224 6.89 22.97 -2.82
C PRO A 224 7.67 23.74 -3.89
N ILE A 225 7.87 23.15 -5.07
CA ILE A 225 8.54 23.81 -6.20
C ILE A 225 7.74 25.04 -6.64
N PHE A 226 6.41 24.92 -6.72
CA PHE A 226 5.54 26.03 -7.09
C PHE A 226 5.63 27.19 -6.10
N VAL A 227 5.55 26.92 -4.80
CA VAL A 227 5.71 27.95 -3.75
C VAL A 227 7.08 28.61 -3.83
N GLN A 228 8.13 27.85 -4.14
CA GLN A 228 9.49 28.36 -4.24
C GLN A 228 9.72 29.21 -5.51
N MET A 229 9.12 28.83 -6.64
CA MET A 229 9.13 29.64 -7.87
C MET A 229 8.39 30.97 -7.68
N PHE A 230 7.29 30.97 -6.93
CA PHE A 230 6.47 32.15 -6.66
C PHE A 230 6.69 32.74 -5.27
N GLN A 231 7.89 32.56 -4.69
CA GLN A 231 8.20 32.99 -3.31
C GLN A 231 7.88 34.46 -3.02
N GLY A 232 7.97 35.35 -4.01
CA GLY A 232 7.62 36.78 -3.87
C GLY A 232 6.12 37.04 -3.65
N TRP A 233 5.26 36.08 -3.97
CA TRP A 233 3.82 36.17 -3.70
C TRP A 233 3.47 35.65 -2.31
N PHE A 234 4.36 34.83 -1.73
CA PHE A 234 4.26 34.26 -0.39
C PHE A 234 5.17 34.97 0.62
N SER A 235 5.78 36.11 0.27
CA SER A 235 6.71 36.80 1.16
C SER A 235 5.99 37.56 2.28
N SER A 236 6.66 37.64 3.42
CA SER A 236 6.29 38.51 4.54
C SER A 236 6.38 39.99 4.15
N LEU A 237 5.74 40.85 4.94
CA LEU A 237 5.77 42.31 4.72
C LEU A 237 7.19 42.89 4.81
N ASP A 238 8.06 42.29 5.62
CA ASP A 238 9.46 42.68 5.76
C ASP A 238 10.39 42.00 4.73
N MET A 239 9.84 41.15 3.84
CA MET A 239 10.54 40.41 2.78
C MET A 239 11.66 39.48 3.28
N ARG A 240 11.69 39.18 4.59
CA ARG A 240 12.74 38.35 5.21
C ARG A 240 12.35 36.87 5.31
N SER A 241 11.05 36.56 5.31
CA SER A 241 10.55 35.19 5.39
C SER A 241 9.55 34.89 4.28
N VAL A 242 9.58 33.63 3.82
CA VAL A 242 8.54 33.07 2.95
C VAL A 242 7.51 32.41 3.85
N PHE A 243 6.24 32.69 3.61
CA PHE A 243 5.13 32.26 4.44
C PHE A 243 5.05 30.74 4.53
N ALA A 244 5.07 30.27 5.79
CA ALA A 244 4.65 28.94 6.20
C ALA A 244 5.19 27.77 5.34
N THR A 245 6.37 27.90 4.71
CA THR A 245 6.94 26.87 3.82
C THR A 245 7.05 25.51 4.52
N ARG A 246 7.42 25.55 5.81
CA ARG A 246 7.45 24.40 6.72
C ARG A 246 6.09 23.72 6.86
N ASP A 247 5.06 24.52 7.12
CA ASP A 247 3.72 24.03 7.44
C ASP A 247 2.95 23.59 6.18
N MET A 248 3.20 24.26 5.04
CA MET A 248 2.76 23.85 3.70
C MET A 248 3.36 22.49 3.30
N PHE A 249 4.66 22.28 3.54
CA PHE A 249 5.32 21.01 3.23
C PHE A 249 4.80 19.86 4.11
N LEU A 250 4.54 20.15 5.40
CA LEU A 250 3.94 19.18 6.32
C LEU A 250 2.53 18.77 5.89
N LEU A 251 1.71 19.69 5.37
CA LEU A 251 0.40 19.36 4.79
C LEU A 251 0.54 18.37 3.63
N CYS A 252 1.46 18.63 2.70
CA CYS A 252 1.66 17.75 1.55
C CYS A 252 2.13 16.35 1.97
N ILE A 253 3.06 16.25 2.92
CA ILE A 253 3.53 14.96 3.44
C ILE A 253 2.40 14.21 4.13
N PHE A 254 1.61 14.89 4.96
CA PHE A 254 0.55 14.26 5.72
C PHE A 254 -0.56 13.73 4.81
N THR A 255 -1.01 14.55 3.85
CA THR A 255 -1.93 14.13 2.79
C THR A 255 -1.35 12.93 2.05
N ALA A 256 -0.07 12.97 1.66
CA ALA A 256 0.55 11.85 0.98
C ALA A 256 0.57 10.56 1.79
N PHE A 257 0.90 10.66 3.07
CA PHE A 257 0.93 9.52 3.97
C PHE A 257 -0.45 8.88 4.16
N ILE A 258 -1.48 9.68 4.49
CA ILE A 258 -2.82 9.16 4.73
C ILE A 258 -3.41 8.57 3.45
N TRP A 259 -3.27 9.27 2.32
CA TRP A 259 -3.86 8.84 1.06
C TRP A 259 -3.14 7.65 0.41
N THR A 260 -1.91 7.33 0.85
CA THR A 260 -1.21 6.09 0.45
C THR A 260 -2.02 4.83 0.83
N ILE A 261 -2.81 4.88 1.90
CA ILE A 261 -3.66 3.75 2.33
C ILE A 261 -4.75 3.45 1.27
N PRO A 262 -5.61 4.40 0.86
CA PRO A 262 -6.52 4.25 -0.28
C PRO A 262 -5.84 3.81 -1.58
N VAL A 263 -4.65 4.33 -1.89
CA VAL A 263 -3.89 3.93 -3.09
C VAL A 263 -3.66 2.43 -3.10
N PHE A 264 -3.17 1.84 -2.00
CA PHE A 264 -2.95 0.40 -1.92
C PHE A 264 -4.26 -0.40 -1.93
N PHE A 265 -5.29 0.08 -1.22
CA PHE A 265 -6.60 -0.60 -1.19
C PHE A 265 -7.27 -0.64 -2.57
N LEU A 266 -7.15 0.43 -3.35
CA LEU A 266 -7.61 0.51 -4.73
C LEU A 266 -6.75 -0.36 -5.65
N TYR A 267 -5.43 -0.36 -5.48
CA TYR A 267 -4.50 -1.16 -6.30
C TYR A 267 -4.78 -2.65 -6.18
N TYR A 268 -4.98 -3.13 -4.95
CA TYR A 268 -5.23 -4.54 -4.65
C TYR A 268 -6.71 -4.93 -4.72
N SER A 269 -7.61 -4.05 -5.17
CA SER A 269 -9.04 -4.31 -5.24
C SER A 269 -9.63 -4.88 -3.93
N GLN A 270 -9.20 -4.36 -2.77
CA GLN A 270 -9.61 -4.88 -1.45
C GLN A 270 -11.10 -4.61 -1.13
N LYS A 271 -11.72 -5.46 -0.32
CA LYS A 271 -13.09 -5.20 0.17
C LYS A 271 -13.09 -4.00 1.13
N GLY A 272 -14.15 -3.21 1.13
CA GLY A 272 -14.31 -2.07 2.06
C GLY A 272 -13.53 -0.80 1.68
N THR A 273 -12.94 -0.71 0.49
CA THR A 273 -12.17 0.46 0.02
C THR A 273 -12.93 1.79 0.13
N ARG A 274 -14.24 1.82 -0.13
CA ARG A 274 -15.07 3.03 0.06
C ARG A 274 -15.07 3.52 1.51
N ARG A 275 -15.17 2.60 2.49
CA ARG A 275 -15.13 2.95 3.93
C ARG A 275 -13.77 3.51 4.32
N VAL A 276 -12.70 2.95 3.78
CA VAL A 276 -11.33 3.45 3.98
C VAL A 276 -11.16 4.85 3.40
N ILE A 277 -11.66 5.10 2.19
CA ILE A 277 -11.64 6.43 1.57
C ILE A 277 -12.39 7.45 2.43
N TYR A 278 -13.60 7.13 2.91
CA TYR A 278 -14.33 8.02 3.81
C TYR A 278 -13.59 8.28 5.14
N GLY A 279 -12.96 7.25 5.72
CA GLY A 279 -12.14 7.40 6.92
C GLY A 279 -10.94 8.33 6.70
N VAL A 280 -10.30 8.23 5.53
CA VAL A 280 -9.22 9.13 5.13
C VAL A 280 -9.71 10.55 4.92
N ILE A 281 -10.85 10.75 4.23
CA ILE A 281 -11.46 12.08 4.06
C ILE A 281 -11.77 12.71 5.43
N ALA A 282 -12.30 11.94 6.38
CA ALA A 282 -12.54 12.41 7.74
C ALA A 282 -11.25 12.79 8.48
N ALA A 283 -10.19 11.97 8.38
CA ALA A 283 -8.90 12.28 8.99
C ALA A 283 -8.28 13.55 8.38
N GLU A 284 -8.39 13.72 7.06
CA GLU A 284 -7.93 14.90 6.32
C GLU A 284 -8.69 16.16 6.75
N ALA A 285 -10.01 16.06 6.93
CA ALA A 285 -10.85 17.16 7.41
C ALA A 285 -10.48 17.59 8.84
N LEU A 286 -10.25 16.62 9.74
CA LEU A 286 -9.79 16.90 11.11
C LEU A 286 -8.42 17.58 11.11
N PHE A 287 -7.50 17.10 10.27
CA PHE A 287 -6.17 17.70 10.15
C PHE A 287 -6.24 19.11 9.56
N SER A 288 -7.09 19.34 8.56
CA SER A 288 -7.32 20.66 7.97
C SER A 288 -7.93 21.63 8.98
N ALA A 289 -8.86 21.18 9.82
CA ALA A 289 -9.43 21.98 10.90
C ALA A 289 -8.38 22.36 11.95
N TRP A 290 -7.51 21.42 12.33
CA TRP A 290 -6.37 21.71 13.20
C TRP A 290 -5.41 22.71 12.55
N PHE A 291 -5.10 22.54 11.26
CA PHE A 291 -4.23 23.44 10.52
C PHE A 291 -4.80 24.86 10.42
N ALA A 292 -6.11 25.01 10.27
CA ALA A 292 -6.78 26.30 10.23
C ALA A 292 -6.52 27.12 11.51
N THR A 293 -6.44 26.48 12.69
CA THR A 293 -6.09 27.16 13.94
C THR A 293 -4.67 27.74 13.90
N ARG A 294 -3.75 27.05 13.22
CA ARG A 294 -2.37 27.48 13.02
C ARG A 294 -2.28 28.62 12.01
N LEU A 295 -3.09 28.56 10.95
CA LEU A 295 -3.22 29.62 9.95
C LEU A 295 -3.71 30.93 10.60
N MET A 296 -4.70 30.85 11.50
CA MET A 296 -5.17 32.00 12.27
C MET A 296 -4.05 32.59 13.15
N ALA A 297 -3.26 31.74 13.81
CA ALA A 297 -2.12 32.22 14.59
C ALA A 297 -1.10 33.00 13.74
N TYR A 298 -0.87 32.59 12.48
CA TYR A 298 -0.01 33.35 11.56
C TYR A 298 -0.63 34.68 11.13
N HIS A 299 -1.94 34.72 10.91
CA HIS A 299 -2.66 35.95 10.58
C HIS A 299 -2.56 36.97 11.74
N ASP A 300 -2.74 36.50 12.97
CA ASP A 300 -2.70 37.36 14.17
C ASP A 300 -1.32 37.98 14.43
N THR A 301 -0.24 37.42 13.87
CA THR A 301 1.09 38.05 13.96
C THR A 301 1.21 39.35 13.18
N GLY A 302 0.32 39.62 12.22
CA GLY A 302 0.39 40.80 11.34
C GLY A 302 1.62 40.85 10.44
N LEU A 303 2.42 39.78 10.38
CA LEU A 303 3.70 39.74 9.67
C LEU A 303 3.54 39.48 8.16
N TYR A 304 2.41 38.91 7.77
CA TYR A 304 2.11 38.48 6.42
C TYR A 304 0.87 39.22 5.88
N PRO A 305 0.89 39.66 4.61
CA PRO A 305 -0.27 40.30 4.01
C PRO A 305 -1.37 39.29 3.68
N ASP A 306 -2.64 39.73 3.75
CA ASP A 306 -3.84 38.91 3.51
C ASP A 306 -3.81 38.10 2.20
N ARG A 307 -3.17 38.66 1.16
CA ARG A 307 -3.00 38.00 -0.14
C ARG A 307 -2.38 36.60 -0.02
N VAL A 308 -1.48 36.40 0.94
CA VAL A 308 -0.75 35.16 1.15
C VAL A 308 -1.68 34.06 1.66
N PHE A 309 -2.58 34.41 2.59
CA PHE A 309 -3.58 33.50 3.14
C PHE A 309 -4.61 33.11 2.07
N ILE A 310 -5.07 34.08 1.27
CA ILE A 310 -6.02 33.84 0.18
C ILE A 310 -5.40 32.90 -0.87
N LEU A 311 -4.16 33.17 -1.31
CA LEU A 311 -3.45 32.32 -2.27
C LEU A 311 -3.24 30.90 -1.73
N PHE A 312 -2.90 30.78 -0.45
CA PHE A 312 -2.72 29.48 0.18
C PHE A 312 -4.01 28.67 0.23
N ILE A 313 -5.11 29.25 0.69
CA ILE A 313 -6.42 28.58 0.74
C ILE A 313 -6.85 28.17 -0.67
N LEU A 314 -6.65 29.03 -1.66
CA LEU A 314 -6.99 28.74 -3.05
C LEU A 314 -6.18 27.57 -3.61
N LEU A 315 -4.87 27.52 -3.34
CA LEU A 315 -4.02 26.39 -3.74
C LEU A 315 -4.42 25.09 -3.04
N ASP A 316 -4.81 25.16 -1.77
CA ASP A 316 -5.24 23.98 -1.02
C ASP A 316 -6.60 23.44 -1.51
N ILE A 317 -7.53 24.34 -1.88
CA ILE A 317 -8.78 23.95 -2.55
C ILE A 317 -8.50 23.26 -3.89
N ILE A 318 -7.58 23.78 -4.70
CA ILE A 318 -7.20 23.15 -5.98
C ILE A 318 -6.64 21.75 -5.74
N ARG A 319 -5.77 21.60 -4.73
CA ARG A 319 -5.17 20.32 -4.33
C ARG A 319 -6.23 19.28 -3.99
N TYR A 320 -7.14 19.61 -3.07
CA TYR A 320 -8.24 18.71 -2.72
C TYR A 320 -9.22 18.48 -3.88
N GLY A 321 -9.42 19.47 -4.75
CA GLY A 321 -10.21 19.34 -5.97
C GLY A 321 -9.65 18.27 -6.92
N LEU A 322 -8.32 18.22 -7.09
CA LEU A 322 -7.65 17.20 -7.92
C LEU A 322 -7.80 15.80 -7.32
N ILE A 323 -7.57 15.65 -6.01
CA ILE A 323 -7.76 14.37 -5.30
C ILE A 323 -9.22 13.92 -5.43
N GLY A 324 -10.17 14.83 -5.18
CA GLY A 324 -11.61 14.59 -5.29
C GLY A 324 -12.02 14.16 -6.70
N ALA A 325 -11.49 14.80 -7.74
CA ALA A 325 -11.78 14.44 -9.13
C ALA A 325 -11.33 13.02 -9.46
N VAL A 326 -10.15 12.60 -8.99
CA VAL A 326 -9.62 11.25 -9.23
C VAL A 326 -10.39 10.17 -8.50
N ILE A 327 -10.90 10.45 -7.30
CA ILE A 327 -11.62 9.48 -6.46
C ILE A 327 -13.13 9.47 -6.71
N SER A 328 -13.70 10.54 -7.26
CA SER A 328 -15.12 10.64 -7.59
C SER A 328 -15.69 9.42 -8.33
N PRO A 329 -14.99 8.77 -9.30
CA PRO A 329 -15.52 7.61 -9.99
C PRO A 329 -15.68 6.38 -9.09
N VAL A 330 -14.86 6.25 -8.04
CA VAL A 330 -14.95 5.15 -7.06
C VAL A 330 -16.10 5.37 -6.09
N LEU A 331 -16.29 6.61 -5.65
CA LEU A 331 -17.36 6.99 -4.73
C LEU A 331 -18.73 6.95 -5.41
N MET A 332 -18.82 7.36 -6.68
CA MET A 332 -20.04 7.34 -7.50
C MET A 332 -20.34 5.96 -8.11
N GLY A 333 -19.57 4.92 -7.80
CA GLY A 333 -19.77 3.57 -8.35
C GLY A 333 -19.45 3.40 -9.84
N LYS A 334 -18.95 4.44 -10.51
CA LYS A 334 -18.57 4.44 -11.93
C LYS A 334 -17.29 3.63 -12.22
N ALA A 335 -16.44 3.43 -11.22
CA ALA A 335 -15.23 2.62 -11.33
C ALA A 335 -15.50 1.16 -10.94
N LYS A 336 -15.15 0.22 -11.83
CA LYS A 336 -15.36 -1.22 -11.61
C LYS A 336 -14.20 -1.84 -10.85
N ARG A 337 -14.53 -2.73 -9.91
CA ARG A 337 -13.55 -3.55 -9.19
C ARG A 337 -13.05 -4.64 -10.14
N ASP A 338 -11.73 -4.80 -10.23
CA ASP A 338 -11.11 -5.89 -10.98
C ASP A 338 -10.47 -6.88 -9.99
N PRO A 339 -11.15 -7.98 -9.65
CA PRO A 339 -10.64 -8.99 -8.72
C PRO A 339 -9.54 -9.86 -9.34
N HIS A 340 -9.44 -9.93 -10.67
CA HIS A 340 -8.47 -10.77 -11.39
C HIS A 340 -7.13 -10.07 -11.64
N HIS A 341 -7.06 -8.74 -11.46
CA HIS A 341 -5.81 -7.97 -11.50
C HIS A 341 -4.66 -8.59 -10.66
N ARG A 342 -5.01 -9.30 -9.57
CA ARG A 342 -4.07 -10.02 -8.70
C ARG A 342 -3.46 -11.27 -9.37
N GLN A 343 -4.23 -11.96 -10.21
CA GLN A 343 -3.86 -13.23 -10.84
C GLN A 343 -2.91 -13.02 -12.03
N ASP A 344 -3.06 -11.91 -12.75
CA ASP A 344 -2.24 -11.59 -13.93
C ASP A 344 -0.79 -11.17 -13.59
N MET A 345 -0.52 -10.77 -12.33
CA MET A 345 0.79 -10.33 -11.85
C MET A 345 1.71 -11.48 -11.41
N GLY A 346 1.39 -12.74 -11.75
CA GLY A 346 2.22 -13.90 -11.45
C GLY A 346 2.18 -14.38 -9.98
N LEU A 347 1.44 -13.69 -9.10
CA LEU A 347 1.01 -14.23 -7.81
C LEU A 347 -0.25 -15.06 -8.00
N ARG A 348 -0.09 -16.28 -8.52
CA ARG A 348 -1.12 -17.32 -8.32
C ARG A 348 -1.19 -17.63 -6.84
N LEU A 349 -2.08 -16.95 -6.12
CA LEU A 349 -2.65 -17.50 -4.91
C LEU A 349 -3.70 -18.50 -5.35
N ASP A 350 -3.52 -19.74 -4.95
CA ASP A 350 -4.47 -20.81 -5.22
C ASP A 350 -5.84 -20.38 -4.72
N GLN A 351 -6.85 -20.70 -5.53
CA GLN A 351 -8.24 -20.31 -5.33
C GLN A 351 -8.83 -20.82 -3.99
N ALA A 352 -8.09 -21.70 -3.31
CA ALA A 352 -8.38 -22.27 -1.99
C ALA A 352 -8.05 -21.35 -0.79
N ASP A 353 -7.28 -20.27 -0.98
CA ASP A 353 -6.93 -19.33 0.10
C ASP A 353 -7.86 -18.10 0.16
N LEU A 354 -8.87 -18.01 -0.71
CA LEU A 354 -9.95 -17.04 -0.55
C LEU A 354 -11.02 -17.64 0.37
N PRO A 355 -11.43 -16.93 1.45
CA PRO A 355 -12.65 -17.33 2.16
C PRO A 355 -13.80 -17.32 1.15
N ASP A 356 -14.58 -18.40 1.14
CA ASP A 356 -15.72 -18.61 0.25
C ASP A 356 -16.50 -17.30 0.10
N LEU A 357 -16.39 -16.73 -1.10
CA LEU A 357 -17.23 -15.62 -1.50
C LEU A 357 -18.61 -16.23 -1.75
N GLU A 358 -19.44 -16.26 -0.71
CA GLU A 358 -20.87 -16.22 -0.92
C GLU A 358 -21.15 -15.09 -1.92
N PRO A 359 -21.95 -15.33 -2.97
CA PRO A 359 -22.48 -14.24 -3.75
C PRO A 359 -23.34 -13.40 -2.80
N GLU A 360 -22.83 -12.24 -2.38
CA GLU A 360 -23.71 -11.22 -1.83
C GLU A 360 -24.59 -10.78 -3.00
N ASP A 361 -25.87 -11.16 -2.91
CA ASP A 361 -26.94 -10.56 -3.68
C ASP A 361 -26.75 -9.05 -3.64
N ASP A 362 -26.58 -8.43 -4.81
CA ASP A 362 -26.71 -6.99 -4.99
C ASP A 362 -28.15 -6.62 -4.59
N TYR A 363 -28.37 -6.34 -3.30
CA TYR A 363 -29.55 -5.61 -2.86
C TYR A 363 -29.32 -4.15 -3.28
N ASP A 364 -29.69 -3.87 -4.53
CA ASP A 364 -30.07 -2.54 -4.97
C ASP A 364 -31.32 -2.12 -4.16
N GLU A 365 -31.11 -1.59 -2.96
CA GLU A 365 -32.08 -0.68 -2.34
C GLU A 365 -31.84 0.72 -2.90
N ASP A 366 -32.36 0.94 -4.10
CA ASP A 366 -32.86 2.25 -4.51
C ASP A 366 -34.35 2.06 -4.84
N GLU A 367 -35.18 2.20 -3.79
CA GLU A 367 -36.54 2.71 -3.97
C GLU A 367 -36.43 4.07 -4.65
N ASP A 368 -37.04 4.24 -5.81
CA ASP A 368 -37.71 5.48 -6.26
C ASP A 368 -38.52 5.18 -7.54
N GLU A 369 -39.78 4.78 -7.30
CA GLU A 369 -40.99 5.38 -7.86
C GLU A 369 -40.82 6.27 -9.11
N TYR A 370 -41.33 5.86 -10.29
CA TYR A 370 -42.11 6.70 -11.23
C TYR A 370 -42.92 5.83 -12.23
N GLU A 371 -44.24 6.00 -12.16
CA GLU A 371 -45.25 6.07 -13.23
C GLU A 371 -45.37 4.95 -14.29
N GLU A 372 -46.45 4.15 -14.20
CA GLU A 372 -47.64 4.25 -15.07
C GLU A 372 -48.88 3.58 -14.45
#